data_AF-A0A347TKS5-F1
#
_entry.id   AF-A0A347TKS5-F1
#
_cell.length_a   1.000
_cell.length_b   1.000
_cell.length_c   1.000
_cell.angle_alpha   90.00
_cell.angle_beta   90.00
_cell.angle_gamma   90.00
#
_symmetry.space_group_name_H-M   'P 1'
#
loop_
_entity.id
_entity.type
_entity.pdbx_description
1 polymer ?
#
loop_
_entity_poly.entity_id
_entity_poly.type
_entity_poly.pdbx_seq_one_letter_code
_entity_poly.pdbx_strand_id
1 'polypeptide(L)'
;MNNFPSQEKVIKCVIDGITTAKNNFTFWTADELYLSYAPPRFLTIHVSQEIAKLNNAPEIFIDATIADILRCSLPSRDTFREFMKQRYLTQDVLCLTLDERFEHKSDNDSISRVIMSLKNGVRNVKEEYKYEIEKICKMLYRNKLEDSTLDYGIFAFYLDISSSARKKSEQRIKEITESFDKIVNSFENLQSKLEGGKINIIPNIGEWAVCCYIIEPKFK
;
A
#
# COMPACT_ATOMS: atom_id res chain seq x y z
N MET A 1 -3.18 -9.55 24.60
CA MET A 1 -3.75 -9.76 23.25
C MET A 1 -3.41 -8.54 22.43
N ASN A 2 -2.78 -8.71 21.29
CA ASN A 2 -2.38 -7.60 20.45
C ASN A 2 -3.63 -6.93 19.86
N ASN A 3 -3.85 -5.64 20.13
CA ASN A 3 -5.07 -4.93 19.72
C ASN A 3 -5.00 -4.42 18.27
N PHE A 4 -4.14 -4.99 17.43
CA PHE A 4 -3.94 -4.54 16.05
C PHE A 4 -5.09 -5.02 15.14
N PRO A 5 -5.57 -4.22 14.17
CA PRO A 5 -6.63 -4.65 13.26
C PRO A 5 -6.19 -5.84 12.39
N SER A 6 -7.13 -6.72 12.05
CA SER A 6 -6.85 -7.83 11.14
C SER A 6 -6.53 -7.33 9.73
N GLN A 7 -5.72 -8.08 8.98
CA GLN A 7 -5.35 -7.77 7.60
C GLN A 7 -6.59 -7.51 6.73
N GLU A 8 -7.63 -8.35 6.86
CA GLU A 8 -8.90 -8.20 6.13
C GLU A 8 -9.57 -6.85 6.41
N LYS A 9 -9.63 -6.41 7.67
CA LYS A 9 -10.21 -5.11 8.04
C LYS A 9 -9.41 -3.96 7.46
N VAL A 10 -8.07 -4.05 7.51
CA VAL A 10 -7.19 -3.02 6.92
C VAL A 10 -7.38 -2.95 5.41
N ILE A 11 -7.37 -4.07 4.70
CA ILE A 11 -7.61 -4.12 3.24
C ILE A 11 -8.97 -3.51 2.90
N LYS A 12 -10.02 -3.87 3.66
CA LYS A 12 -11.35 -3.30 3.48
C LYS A 12 -11.34 -1.78 3.64
N CYS A 13 -10.72 -1.25 4.69
CA CYS A 13 -10.57 0.20 4.87
C CYS A 13 -9.81 0.87 3.72
N VAL A 14 -8.78 0.22 3.16
CA VAL A 14 -8.05 0.76 2.01
C VAL A 14 -8.95 0.84 0.76
N ILE A 15 -9.69 -0.23 0.45
CA ILE A 15 -10.61 -0.26 -0.69
C ILE A 15 -11.73 0.78 -0.50
N ASP A 16 -12.33 0.81 0.69
CA ASP A 16 -13.40 1.75 1.03
C ASP A 16 -12.88 3.20 1.00
N GLY A 17 -11.63 3.44 1.42
CA GLY A 17 -11.00 4.76 1.42
C GLY A 17 -10.72 5.28 0.02
N ILE A 18 -10.19 4.45 -0.88
CA ILE A 18 -9.99 4.82 -2.29
C ILE A 18 -11.35 5.03 -2.98
N THR A 19 -12.36 4.19 -2.67
CA THR A 19 -13.72 4.34 -3.23
C THR A 19 -14.38 5.64 -2.75
N THR A 20 -14.21 5.98 -1.48
CA THR A 20 -14.70 7.24 -0.91
C THR A 20 -13.98 8.43 -1.54
N ALA A 21 -12.65 8.34 -1.72
CA ALA A 21 -11.88 9.34 -2.45
C ALA A 21 -12.41 9.53 -3.87
N LYS A 22 -12.67 8.44 -4.62
CA LYS A 22 -13.27 8.50 -5.96
C LYS A 22 -14.56 9.30 -5.93
N ASN A 23 -15.48 8.98 -5.02
CA ASN A 23 -16.79 9.62 -4.98
C ASN A 23 -16.68 11.10 -4.61
N ASN A 24 -15.87 11.43 -3.61
CA ASN A 24 -15.65 12.81 -3.18
C ASN A 24 -15.00 13.65 -4.28
N PHE A 25 -13.98 13.11 -4.97
CA PHE A 25 -13.30 13.82 -6.05
C PHE A 25 -14.20 14.03 -7.27
N THR A 26 -14.95 13.01 -7.65
CA THR A 26 -15.97 13.10 -8.70
C THR A 26 -16.99 14.19 -8.36
N PHE A 27 -17.52 14.23 -7.14
CA PHE A 27 -18.45 15.27 -6.72
C PHE A 27 -17.81 16.67 -6.74
N TRP A 28 -16.59 16.81 -6.21
CA TRP A 28 -15.87 18.08 -6.17
C TRP A 28 -15.59 18.66 -7.56
N THR A 29 -15.39 17.78 -8.54
CA THR A 29 -15.10 18.14 -9.94
C THR A 29 -16.35 18.15 -10.82
N ALA A 30 -17.55 18.11 -10.24
CA ALA A 30 -18.83 18.08 -10.97
C ALA A 30 -18.88 16.99 -12.06
N ASP A 31 -18.38 15.79 -11.74
CA ASP A 31 -18.30 14.64 -12.64
C ASP A 31 -17.38 14.82 -13.87
N GLU A 32 -16.58 15.89 -13.93
CA GLU A 32 -15.73 16.17 -15.09
C GLU A 32 -14.42 15.37 -15.09
N LEU A 33 -13.91 14.97 -13.91
CA LEU A 33 -12.59 14.35 -13.78
C LEU A 33 -12.60 13.00 -13.05
N TYR A 34 -11.75 12.09 -13.53
CA TYR A 34 -11.40 10.86 -12.84
C TYR A 34 -10.45 11.12 -11.66
N LEU A 35 -10.45 10.21 -10.68
CA LEU A 35 -9.56 10.28 -9.51
C LEU A 35 -8.06 10.22 -9.90
N SER A 36 -7.70 9.78 -11.11
CA SER A 36 -6.32 9.92 -11.61
C SER A 36 -5.81 11.36 -11.67
N TYR A 37 -6.72 12.34 -11.72
CA TYR A 37 -6.38 13.77 -11.75
C TYR A 37 -6.35 14.39 -10.34
N ALA A 38 -6.61 13.60 -9.30
CA ALA A 38 -6.60 14.09 -7.94
C ALA A 38 -5.19 14.53 -7.50
N PRO A 39 -5.10 15.54 -6.61
CA PRO A 39 -3.83 16.04 -6.13
C PRO A 39 -3.05 14.98 -5.33
N PRO A 40 -1.74 15.19 -5.13
CA PRO A 40 -0.94 14.32 -4.27
C PRO A 40 -1.60 14.12 -2.90
N ARG A 41 -1.42 12.93 -2.31
CA ARG A 41 -1.95 12.54 -0.99
C ARG A 41 -3.47 12.47 -0.85
N PHE A 42 -4.24 12.79 -1.89
CA PHE A 42 -5.70 12.71 -1.80
C PHE A 42 -6.18 11.30 -1.42
N LEU A 43 -5.60 10.25 -2.05
CA LEU A 43 -5.85 8.86 -1.66
C LEU A 43 -5.40 8.57 -0.22
N THR A 44 -4.19 9.00 0.13
CA THR A 44 -3.56 8.78 1.43
C THR A 44 -4.43 9.29 2.57
N ILE A 45 -4.99 10.50 2.43
CA ILE A 45 -5.86 11.11 3.42
C ILE A 45 -7.14 10.28 3.61
N HIS A 46 -7.83 9.93 2.52
CA HIS A 46 -9.10 9.18 2.62
C HIS A 46 -8.90 7.76 3.16
N VAL A 47 -7.83 7.08 2.74
CA VAL A 47 -7.48 5.76 3.29
C VAL A 47 -7.17 5.87 4.79
N SER A 48 -6.43 6.89 5.21
CA SER A 48 -6.16 7.14 6.64
C SER A 48 -7.44 7.36 7.44
N GLN A 49 -8.37 8.16 6.89
CA GLN A 49 -9.66 8.43 7.52
C GLN A 49 -10.49 7.15 7.70
N GLU A 50 -10.54 6.26 6.71
CA GLU A 50 -11.27 5.00 6.85
C GLU A 50 -10.61 4.05 7.85
N ILE A 51 -9.27 3.98 7.89
CA ILE A 51 -8.55 3.16 8.89
C ILE A 51 -8.78 3.72 10.30
N ALA A 52 -8.81 5.05 10.46
CA ALA A 52 -9.02 5.71 11.75
C ALA A 52 -10.42 5.45 12.36
N LYS A 53 -11.39 4.99 11.57
CA LYS A 53 -12.74 4.61 12.06
C LYS A 53 -12.78 3.25 12.74
N LEU A 54 -11.73 2.44 12.63
CA LEU A 54 -11.69 1.13 13.30
C LEU A 54 -11.69 1.31 14.82
N ASN A 55 -12.48 0.50 15.53
CA ASN A 55 -12.52 0.52 17.01
C ASN A 55 -11.13 0.30 17.63
N ASN A 56 -10.31 -0.49 16.96
CA ASN A 56 -8.93 -0.76 17.33
C ASN A 56 -7.97 -0.14 16.31
N ALA A 57 -8.20 1.11 15.93
CA ALA A 57 -7.38 1.82 14.97
C ALA A 57 -5.90 1.85 15.39
N PRO A 58 -4.98 1.56 14.45
CA PRO A 58 -3.55 1.67 14.70
C PRO A 58 -3.14 3.13 14.86
N GLU A 59 -1.88 3.36 15.21
CA GLU A 59 -1.26 4.66 14.95
C GLU A 59 -0.93 4.76 13.46
N ILE A 60 -1.24 5.90 12.84
CA ILE A 60 -1.13 6.09 11.39
C ILE A 60 -0.09 7.17 11.12
N PHE A 61 0.99 6.79 10.45
CA PHE A 61 2.02 7.71 9.99
C PHE A 61 1.87 7.94 8.49
N ILE A 62 1.80 9.20 8.09
CA ILE A 62 1.79 9.62 6.68
C ILE A 62 3.22 10.01 6.31
N ASP A 63 3.71 9.49 5.19
CA ASP A 63 5.05 9.81 4.66
C ASP A 63 6.20 9.48 5.61
N ALA A 64 6.03 8.42 6.40
CA ALA A 64 7.11 7.87 7.21
C ALA A 64 8.27 7.46 6.31
N THR A 65 9.49 7.80 6.76
CA THR A 65 10.69 7.46 6.01
C THR A 65 11.05 5.99 6.19
N ILE A 66 11.73 5.40 5.20
CA ILE A 66 12.21 4.01 5.30
C ILE A 66 13.06 3.82 6.57
N ALA A 67 13.94 4.77 6.88
CA ALA A 67 14.74 4.73 8.10
C ALA A 67 13.88 4.66 9.37
N ASP A 68 12.86 5.50 9.49
CA ASP A 68 12.01 5.54 10.69
C ASP A 68 11.20 4.25 10.84
N ILE A 69 10.64 3.74 9.75
CA ILE A 69 9.92 2.46 9.74
C ILE A 69 10.84 1.33 10.19
N LEU A 70 12.05 1.25 9.64
CA LEU A 70 13.01 0.20 10.00
C LEU A 70 13.50 0.31 11.45
N ARG A 71 13.66 1.53 11.98
CA ARG A 71 13.98 1.74 13.40
C ARG A 71 12.89 1.20 14.32
N CYS A 72 11.63 1.21 13.87
CA CYS A 72 10.47 0.75 14.61
C CYS A 72 10.06 -0.69 14.25
N SER A 73 10.74 -1.33 13.29
CA SER A 73 10.41 -2.70 12.89
C SER A 73 11.52 -3.73 13.07
N LEU A 74 12.78 -3.32 13.13
CA LEU A 74 13.90 -4.23 13.33
C LEU A 74 14.12 -4.53 14.83
N PRO A 75 14.72 -5.69 15.19
CA PRO A 75 15.00 -6.05 16.57
C PRO A 75 15.87 -5.05 17.34
N SER A 76 16.70 -4.30 16.63
CA SER A 76 17.52 -3.22 17.18
C SER A 76 17.40 -1.98 16.32
N ARG A 77 17.14 -0.84 16.96
CA ARG A 77 16.91 0.44 16.26
C ARG A 77 18.12 0.94 15.50
N ASP A 78 19.33 0.55 15.90
CA ASP A 78 20.57 1.09 15.32
C ASP A 78 21.00 0.33 14.05
N THR A 79 20.38 -0.81 13.75
CA THR A 79 20.77 -1.67 12.62
C THR A 79 20.17 -1.24 11.29
N PHE A 80 19.24 -0.28 11.27
CA PHE A 80 18.55 0.16 10.05
C PHE A 80 19.50 0.63 8.95
N ARG A 81 20.60 1.31 9.29
CA ARG A 81 21.58 1.81 8.31
C ARG A 81 22.26 0.66 7.57
N GLU A 82 22.69 -0.35 8.32
CA GLU A 82 23.33 -1.54 7.76
C GLU A 82 22.31 -2.36 6.96
N PHE A 83 21.09 -2.51 7.48
CA PHE A 83 19.98 -3.16 6.75
C PHE A 83 19.74 -2.49 5.40
N MET A 84 19.62 -1.15 5.37
CA MET A 84 19.41 -0.40 4.13
C MET A 84 20.55 -0.60 3.14
N LYS A 85 21.81 -0.54 3.62
CA LYS A 85 23.00 -0.74 2.80
C LYS A 85 23.05 -2.14 2.19
N GLN A 86 22.84 -3.18 2.99
CA GLN A 86 22.86 -4.58 2.53
C GLN A 86 21.77 -4.89 1.51
N ARG A 87 20.62 -4.22 1.62
CA ARG A 87 19.46 -4.42 0.75
C ARG A 87 19.42 -3.44 -0.43
N TYR A 88 20.41 -2.56 -0.58
CA TYR A 88 20.40 -1.48 -1.57
C TYR A 88 19.08 -0.67 -1.52
N LEU A 89 18.64 -0.36 -0.30
CA LEU A 89 17.51 0.53 -0.02
C LEU A 89 18.03 1.96 0.14
N THR A 90 17.56 2.86 -0.72
CA THR A 90 17.81 4.30 -0.59
C THR A 90 16.81 4.92 0.37
N GLN A 91 17.15 6.04 1.00
CA GLN A 91 16.19 6.80 1.79
C GLN A 91 15.06 7.30 0.90
N ASP A 92 13.82 7.04 1.31
CA ASP A 92 12.58 7.43 0.64
C ASP A 92 11.45 7.38 1.68
N VAL A 93 10.21 7.62 1.26
CA VAL A 93 9.00 7.56 2.08
C VAL A 93 8.02 6.49 1.58
N LEU A 94 7.13 6.07 2.48
CA LEU A 94 5.94 5.28 2.16
C LEU A 94 4.70 6.11 2.48
N CYS A 95 3.63 5.94 1.69
CA CYS A 95 2.44 6.76 1.82
C CYS A 95 1.76 6.60 3.18
N LEU A 96 1.69 5.36 3.70
CA LEU A 96 1.20 5.07 5.05
C LEU A 96 2.06 4.01 5.72
N THR A 97 2.27 4.19 7.02
CA THR A 97 2.72 3.14 7.94
C THR A 97 1.71 3.02 9.06
N LEU A 98 1.35 1.78 9.40
CA LEU A 98 0.47 1.48 10.52
C LEU A 98 1.27 0.81 11.63
N ASP A 99 1.22 1.43 12.81
CA ASP A 99 1.96 1.00 13.97
C ASP A 99 1.00 0.55 15.07
N GLU A 100 1.48 -0.32 15.95
CA GLU A 100 0.71 -0.73 17.12
C GLU A 100 0.42 0.45 18.02
N ARG A 101 -0.85 0.61 18.40
CA ARG A 101 -1.25 1.63 19.36
C ARG A 101 -1.13 1.09 20.78
N PHE A 102 -0.29 1.74 21.58
CA PHE A 102 -0.14 1.48 23.01
C PHE A 102 0.23 2.78 23.74
N GLU A 103 0.25 2.75 25.07
CA GLU A 103 0.65 3.91 25.87
C GLU A 103 2.18 4.13 25.74
N HIS A 104 2.56 5.25 25.12
CA HIS A 104 3.96 5.62 24.94
C HIS A 104 4.58 6.00 26.28
N LYS A 105 5.72 5.41 26.60
CA LYS A 105 6.60 5.81 27.71
C LYS A 105 7.64 6.83 27.27
N SER A 106 7.90 6.91 25.97
CA SER A 106 8.76 7.91 25.33
C SER A 106 8.39 8.14 23.87
N ASP A 107 8.89 9.23 23.29
CA ASP A 107 8.70 9.55 21.86
C ASP A 107 9.29 8.51 20.90
N ASN A 108 10.06 7.56 21.42
CA ASN A 108 10.65 6.50 20.64
C ASN A 108 9.71 5.29 20.52
N ASP A 109 8.66 5.19 21.31
CA ASP A 109 7.85 3.98 21.39
C ASP A 109 6.96 3.84 20.15
N SER A 110 7.33 2.99 19.21
CA SER A 110 6.51 2.66 18.04
C SER A 110 6.89 1.28 17.52
N ILE A 111 5.91 0.55 17.00
CA ILE A 111 6.10 -0.80 16.44
C ILE A 111 5.40 -0.85 15.08
N SER A 112 6.19 -0.74 14.01
CA SER A 112 5.62 -0.74 12.66
C SER A 112 5.21 -2.14 12.24
N ARG A 113 3.97 -2.25 11.76
CA ARG A 113 3.35 -3.53 11.35
C ARG A 113 3.02 -3.57 9.87
N VAL A 114 2.52 -2.47 9.31
CA VAL A 114 2.05 -2.44 7.91
C VAL A 114 2.62 -1.25 7.19
N ILE A 115 3.11 -1.47 5.96
CA ILE A 115 3.59 -0.42 5.08
C ILE A 115 2.76 -0.33 3.80
N MET A 116 2.52 0.88 3.29
CA MET A 116 1.66 1.07 2.12
C MET A 116 2.20 2.10 1.14
N SER A 117 2.12 1.76 -0.14
CA SER A 117 2.24 2.69 -1.26
C SER A 117 0.87 2.85 -1.91
N LEU A 118 0.42 4.09 -2.09
CA LEU A 118 -0.91 4.43 -2.61
C LEU A 118 -0.75 5.26 -3.87
N LYS A 119 -1.30 4.79 -5.01
CA LYS A 119 -1.16 5.45 -6.31
C LYS A 119 -2.50 5.63 -7.01
N ASN A 120 -2.80 6.84 -7.47
CA ASN A 120 -3.89 7.11 -8.38
C ASN A 120 -3.42 7.04 -9.84
N GLY A 121 -4.28 6.58 -10.76
CA GLY A 121 -3.98 6.58 -12.19
C GLY A 121 -3.01 5.49 -12.66
N VAL A 122 -2.98 4.33 -11.98
CA VAL A 122 -2.15 3.19 -12.38
C VAL A 122 -2.80 2.48 -13.57
N ARG A 123 -2.46 2.92 -14.80
CA ARG A 123 -3.08 2.39 -16.03
C ARG A 123 -2.23 1.36 -16.77
N ASN A 124 -0.92 1.38 -16.60
CA ASN A 124 0.04 0.50 -17.27
C ASN A 124 1.15 0.12 -16.30
N VAL A 125 1.90 -0.93 -16.63
CA VAL A 125 3.19 -1.22 -16.00
C VAL A 125 4.15 -0.05 -16.23
N LYS A 126 4.79 0.42 -15.16
CA LYS A 126 5.83 1.45 -15.20
C LYS A 126 6.94 1.10 -14.21
N GLU A 127 8.15 1.55 -14.50
CA GLU A 127 9.31 1.36 -13.61
C GLU A 127 9.09 1.98 -12.22
N GLU A 128 8.39 3.12 -12.14
CA GLU A 128 8.06 3.74 -10.85
C GLU A 128 7.24 2.80 -9.94
N TYR A 129 6.32 2.01 -10.50
CA TYR A 129 5.51 1.06 -9.72
C TYR A 129 6.30 -0.19 -9.37
N LYS A 130 7.15 -0.67 -10.28
CA LYS A 130 8.06 -1.79 -10.00
C LYS A 130 9.03 -1.46 -8.88
N TYR A 131 9.58 -0.24 -8.87
CA TYR A 131 10.44 0.25 -7.80
C TYR A 131 9.73 0.25 -6.44
N GLU A 132 8.46 0.69 -6.38
CA GLU A 132 7.66 0.65 -5.15
C GLU A 132 7.44 -0.79 -4.65
N ILE A 133 7.15 -1.73 -5.55
CA ILE A 133 7.01 -3.15 -5.21
C ILE A 133 8.33 -3.72 -4.70
N GLU A 134 9.44 -3.47 -5.39
CA GLU A 134 10.77 -3.92 -4.98
C GLU A 134 11.17 -3.34 -3.62
N LYS A 135 10.88 -2.06 -3.37
CA LYS A 135 11.09 -1.39 -2.08
C LYS A 135 10.32 -2.11 -0.97
N ILE A 136 9.02 -2.38 -1.16
CA ILE A 136 8.20 -3.12 -0.20
C ILE A 136 8.78 -4.53 0.04
N CYS A 137 9.14 -5.25 -1.02
CA CYS A 137 9.74 -6.58 -0.91
C CYS A 137 11.05 -6.55 -0.09
N LYS A 138 11.95 -5.60 -0.38
CA LYS A 138 13.22 -5.45 0.35
C LYS A 138 13.03 -5.14 1.84
N MET A 139 11.99 -4.38 2.20
CA MET A 139 11.67 -4.09 3.59
C MET A 139 11.05 -5.28 4.34
N LEU A 140 10.25 -6.11 3.64
CA LEU A 140 9.59 -7.28 4.25
C LEU A 140 10.47 -8.53 4.29
N TYR A 141 11.39 -8.68 3.33
CA TYR A 141 12.16 -9.89 3.12
C TYR A 141 13.09 -10.19 4.30
N ARG A 142 12.90 -11.37 4.89
CA ARG A 142 13.62 -11.85 6.06
C ARG A 142 13.73 -13.38 6.08
N ASN A 143 14.58 -13.90 6.96
CA ASN A 143 14.83 -15.34 7.09
C ASN A 143 13.98 -15.97 8.19
N LYS A 144 13.67 -15.20 9.23
CA LYS A 144 12.82 -15.62 10.35
C LYS A 144 11.75 -14.58 10.65
N LEU A 145 10.66 -15.01 11.27
CA LEU A 145 9.54 -14.13 11.57
C LEU A 145 9.96 -13.00 12.52
N GLU A 146 10.79 -13.33 13.50
CA GLU A 146 11.32 -12.42 14.54
C GLU A 146 12.35 -11.40 14.04
N ASP A 147 12.84 -11.52 12.81
CA ASP A 147 13.82 -10.58 12.24
C ASP A 147 13.20 -9.20 11.90
N SER A 148 11.87 -9.09 11.90
CA SER A 148 11.14 -7.84 11.71
C SER A 148 9.69 -7.96 12.19
N THR A 149 9.15 -6.88 12.75
CA THR A 149 7.73 -6.79 13.14
C THR A 149 6.79 -6.45 11.98
N LEU A 150 7.31 -6.12 10.79
CA LEU A 150 6.45 -5.83 9.63
C LEU A 150 5.71 -7.09 9.19
N ASP A 151 4.38 -7.07 9.30
CA ASP A 151 3.53 -8.20 8.97
C ASP A 151 3.31 -8.33 7.46
N TYR A 152 3.02 -7.21 6.78
CA TYR A 152 2.78 -7.18 5.34
C TYR A 152 2.90 -5.76 4.76
N GLY A 153 2.96 -5.68 3.44
CA GLY A 153 2.93 -4.44 2.68
C GLY A 153 1.78 -4.42 1.68
N ILE A 154 1.30 -3.22 1.36
CA ILE A 154 0.24 -3.02 0.36
C ILE A 154 0.71 -2.03 -0.69
N PHE A 155 0.63 -2.42 -1.96
CA PHE A 155 0.58 -1.48 -3.07
C PHE A 155 -0.89 -1.36 -3.51
N ALA A 156 -1.56 -0.29 -3.08
CA ALA A 156 -2.96 -0.06 -3.46
C ALA A 156 -3.06 1.02 -4.53
N PHE A 157 -3.94 0.80 -5.49
CA PHE A 157 -4.07 1.70 -6.61
C PHE A 157 -5.49 1.87 -7.13
N TYR A 158 -5.72 3.06 -7.68
CA TYR A 158 -6.88 3.39 -8.50
C TYR A 158 -6.49 3.34 -9.98
N LEU A 159 -7.31 2.67 -10.77
CA LEU A 159 -7.20 2.62 -12.22
C LEU A 159 -8.50 3.16 -12.83
N ASP A 160 -8.38 4.01 -13.83
CA ASP A 160 -9.48 4.45 -14.70
C ASP A 160 -9.02 4.53 -16.16
N ILE A 161 -9.96 4.29 -17.07
CA ILE A 161 -9.76 4.43 -18.51
C ILE A 161 -11.02 4.98 -19.19
N SER A 162 -10.85 5.66 -20.32
CA SER A 162 -11.98 6.12 -21.13
C SER A 162 -12.70 4.96 -21.83
N SER A 163 -13.96 5.20 -22.21
CA SER A 163 -14.74 4.27 -23.02
C SER A 163 -14.07 3.92 -24.37
N SER A 164 -13.30 4.86 -24.93
CA SER A 164 -12.53 4.71 -26.17
C SER A 164 -11.19 3.96 -26.03
N ALA A 165 -10.79 3.56 -24.82
CA ALA A 165 -9.51 2.91 -24.60
C ALA A 165 -9.47 1.51 -25.25
N ARG A 166 -8.45 1.27 -26.10
CA ARG A 166 -8.26 0.01 -26.82
C ARG A 166 -8.03 -1.20 -25.89
N LYS A 167 -7.34 -0.99 -24.77
CA LYS A 167 -7.08 -2.04 -23.76
C LYS A 167 -7.93 -1.77 -22.52
N LYS A 168 -8.75 -2.76 -22.15
CA LYS A 168 -9.71 -2.69 -21.04
C LYS A 168 -9.07 -2.90 -19.67
N SER A 169 -9.80 -2.54 -18.62
CA SER A 169 -9.31 -2.53 -17.24
C SER A 169 -8.86 -3.92 -16.78
N GLU A 170 -9.60 -4.96 -17.14
CA GLU A 170 -9.27 -6.36 -16.81
C GLU A 170 -7.87 -6.76 -17.28
N GLN A 171 -7.60 -6.55 -18.57
CA GLN A 171 -6.30 -6.87 -19.17
C GLN A 171 -5.17 -6.02 -18.56
N ARG A 172 -5.44 -4.75 -18.23
CA ARG A 172 -4.44 -3.87 -17.58
C ARG A 172 -4.09 -4.36 -16.18
N ILE A 173 -5.09 -4.68 -15.37
CA ILE A 173 -4.89 -5.20 -14.01
C ILE A 173 -4.05 -6.47 -14.08
N LYS A 174 -4.38 -7.40 -14.99
CA LYS A 174 -3.62 -8.62 -15.22
C LYS A 174 -2.15 -8.35 -15.55
N GLU A 175 -1.86 -7.48 -16.51
CA GLU A 175 -0.48 -7.15 -16.90
C GLU A 175 0.30 -6.48 -15.76
N ILE A 176 -0.36 -5.62 -14.99
CA ILE A 176 0.22 -4.96 -13.81
C ILE A 176 0.57 -6.00 -12.75
N THR A 177 -0.37 -6.88 -12.40
CA THR A 177 -0.17 -7.89 -11.36
C THR A 177 0.88 -8.91 -11.78
N GLU A 178 0.85 -9.39 -13.03
CA GLU A 178 1.89 -10.29 -13.56
C GLU A 178 3.29 -9.65 -13.51
N SER A 179 3.39 -8.34 -13.74
CA SER A 179 4.66 -7.62 -13.60
C SER A 179 5.12 -7.53 -12.15
N PHE A 180 4.20 -7.37 -11.20
CA PHE A 180 4.52 -7.31 -9.78
C PHE A 180 4.89 -8.69 -9.23
N ASP A 181 4.16 -9.73 -9.64
CA ASP A 181 4.41 -11.12 -9.26
C ASP A 181 5.82 -11.56 -9.65
N LYS A 182 6.32 -11.15 -10.83
CA LYS A 182 7.70 -11.42 -11.24
C LYS A 182 8.74 -10.86 -10.26
N ILE A 183 8.47 -9.71 -9.65
CA ILE A 183 9.36 -9.09 -8.67
C ILE A 183 9.25 -9.86 -7.35
N VAL A 184 8.03 -10.08 -6.84
CA VAL A 184 7.80 -10.78 -5.56
C VAL A 184 8.40 -12.19 -5.60
N ASN A 185 8.21 -12.91 -6.70
CA ASN A 185 8.74 -14.26 -6.88
C ASN A 185 10.28 -14.34 -6.93
N SER A 186 10.98 -13.22 -7.08
CA SER A 186 12.45 -13.19 -6.94
C SER A 186 12.92 -13.23 -5.48
N PHE A 187 12.00 -13.08 -4.52
CA PHE A 187 12.26 -13.19 -3.08
C PHE A 187 11.67 -14.49 -2.53
N GLU A 188 12.54 -15.43 -2.13
CA GLU A 188 12.17 -16.81 -1.76
C GLU A 188 11.07 -16.91 -0.68
N ASN A 189 11.12 -16.00 0.31
CA ASN A 189 10.25 -16.03 1.49
C ASN A 189 9.11 -15.01 1.42
N LEU A 190 8.74 -14.53 0.23
CA LEU A 190 7.59 -13.65 0.05
C LEU A 190 6.51 -14.32 -0.79
N GLN A 191 5.27 -13.90 -0.55
CA GLN A 191 4.14 -14.21 -1.40
C GLN A 191 3.29 -12.96 -1.61
N SER A 192 2.42 -13.01 -2.61
CA SER A 192 1.51 -11.92 -2.92
C SER A 192 0.11 -12.41 -3.27
N LYS A 193 -0.86 -11.51 -3.11
CA LYS A 193 -2.23 -11.69 -3.58
C LYS A 193 -2.84 -10.34 -3.97
N LEU A 194 -3.77 -10.38 -4.90
CA LEU A 194 -4.58 -9.21 -5.27
C LEU A 194 -5.95 -9.31 -4.63
N GLU A 195 -6.36 -8.26 -3.93
CA GLU A 195 -7.73 -8.06 -3.45
C GLU A 195 -8.37 -6.85 -4.15
N GLY A 196 -9.69 -6.88 -4.30
CA GLY A 196 -10.44 -5.88 -5.07
C GLY A 196 -10.45 -6.20 -6.56
N GLY A 197 -10.13 -5.24 -7.41
CA GLY A 197 -10.10 -5.41 -8.87
C GLY A 197 -11.47 -5.44 -9.54
N LYS A 198 -12.56 -5.23 -8.80
CA LYS A 198 -13.91 -5.12 -9.37
C LYS A 198 -13.97 -3.95 -10.36
N ILE A 199 -14.31 -4.24 -11.60
CA ILE A 199 -14.45 -3.25 -12.67
C ILE A 199 -15.83 -2.62 -12.57
N ASN A 200 -15.85 -1.30 -12.46
CA ASN A 200 -17.06 -0.48 -12.48
C ASN A 200 -17.14 0.23 -13.82
N ILE A 201 -18.25 0.03 -14.54
CA ILE A 201 -18.49 0.61 -15.85
C ILE A 201 -19.37 1.84 -15.67
N ILE A 202 -18.96 2.97 -16.25
CA ILE A 202 -19.76 4.18 -16.37
C ILE A 202 -20.15 4.30 -17.85
N PRO A 203 -21.44 4.15 -18.21
CA PRO A 203 -21.91 4.16 -19.59
C PRO A 203 -21.39 5.38 -20.35
N ASN A 204 -20.85 5.16 -21.56
CA ASN A 204 -20.26 6.16 -22.45
C ASN A 204 -19.03 6.93 -21.92
N ILE A 205 -18.69 6.82 -20.63
CA ILE A 205 -17.59 7.55 -20.00
C ILE A 205 -16.34 6.67 -19.87
N GLY A 206 -16.46 5.46 -19.33
CA GLY A 206 -15.33 4.55 -19.19
C GLY A 206 -15.43 3.53 -18.07
N GLU A 207 -14.29 3.06 -17.60
CA GLU A 207 -14.17 2.01 -16.58
C GLU A 207 -13.24 2.47 -15.47
N TRP A 208 -13.49 2.02 -14.24
CA TRP A 208 -12.55 2.20 -13.14
C TRP A 208 -12.57 1.02 -12.17
N ALA A 209 -11.45 0.82 -11.47
CA ALA A 209 -11.26 -0.23 -10.48
C ALA A 209 -10.35 0.25 -9.35
N VAL A 210 -10.51 -0.39 -8.19
CA VAL A 210 -9.65 -0.23 -7.01
C VAL A 210 -9.01 -1.57 -6.72
N CYS A 211 -7.69 -1.57 -6.56
CA CYS A 211 -6.89 -2.78 -6.39
C CYS A 211 -6.00 -2.64 -5.16
N CYS A 212 -5.88 -3.70 -4.37
CA CYS A 212 -4.92 -3.83 -3.27
C CYS A 212 -4.02 -5.03 -3.54
N TYR A 213 -2.78 -4.77 -3.96
CA TYR A 213 -1.78 -5.81 -4.13
C TYR A 213 -1.01 -5.99 -2.81
N ILE A 214 -1.25 -7.11 -2.13
CA ILE A 214 -0.69 -7.41 -0.82
C ILE A 214 0.56 -8.27 -0.99
N ILE A 215 1.59 -7.95 -0.22
CA ILE A 215 2.86 -8.69 -0.17
C ILE A 215 3.11 -9.06 1.28
N GLU A 216 3.38 -10.31 1.57
CA GLU A 216 3.60 -10.79 2.94
C GLU A 216 4.66 -11.90 3.00
N PRO A 217 5.32 -12.08 4.16
CA PRO A 217 6.26 -13.17 4.35
C PRO A 217 5.57 -14.54 4.33
N LYS A 218 6.23 -15.50 3.70
CA LYS A 218 5.81 -16.90 3.57
C LYS A 218 6.51 -17.76 4.61
N PHE A 219 6.21 -17.55 5.89
CA PHE A 219 6.64 -18.46 6.95
C PHE A 219 5.57 -19.54 7.17
N LYS A 220 6.01 -20.79 7.27
CA LYS A 220 5.16 -21.93 7.63
C LYS A 220 4.97 -22.01 9.13
#